data_AF-A0A135VZF7-F1
#
_entry.id   AF-A0A135VZF7-F1
#
_cell.length_a   1.000
_cell.length_b   1.000
_cell.length_c   1.000
_cell.angle_alpha   90.00
_cell.angle_beta   90.00
_cell.angle_gamma   90.00
#
_symmetry.space_group_name_H-M   'P 1'
#
loop_
_entity.id
_entity.type
_entity.pdbx_description
1 polymer ?
#
loop_
_entity_poly.entity_id
_entity_poly.type
_entity_poly.pdbx_seq_one_letter_code
_entity_poly.pdbx_strand_id
1 'polypeptide(L)'
;MTEAQIESAVSKKFLIAINSIVLVVSASAIVFSYAHLFPFYDPPGLYRLLPGDILTDFIWVYVLTLICGALAYVAAPFLSTIFWKGHRLLTAGHYNYHIQLFDARATRRSKVRRLFLPAFVALGLAAAIANIRQVANLIFVNESFANLDESAPALEVGVPILFILILIASFVTLLFVPLWLLEDTGVICERETVGRRVTADIEGVGNWYVALLKGFAGITTVITYLLIAASTIEWYYTVNVPNLFTLIVLIVPVVAIIGAPFLAMAPISVVHFCYEISLRRNKERLDAKLGGAGLARVAIDLSQTSESPEMG
;
A
#
# COMPACT_ATOMS: atom_id res chain seq x y z
N MET A 1 -20.11 -13.75 22.02
CA MET A 1 -18.63 -13.74 21.87
C MET A 1 -18.07 -12.72 22.85
N THR A 2 -17.32 -13.19 23.84
CA THR A 2 -16.65 -12.38 24.85
C THR A 2 -15.51 -11.56 24.23
N GLU A 3 -15.19 -10.39 24.81
CA GLU A 3 -14.09 -9.50 24.40
C GLU A 3 -12.72 -10.19 24.26
N ALA A 4 -12.57 -11.40 24.84
CA ALA A 4 -11.36 -12.22 24.82
C ALA A 4 -10.93 -12.74 23.44
N GLN A 5 -11.71 -12.58 22.36
CA GLN A 5 -11.34 -13.05 21.01
C GLN A 5 -11.02 -11.94 20.00
N ILE A 6 -10.97 -10.68 20.43
CA ILE A 6 -10.35 -9.60 19.63
C ILE A 6 -8.85 -9.58 19.95
N GLU A 7 -8.17 -10.74 19.83
CA GLU A 7 -6.74 -10.69 19.59
C GLU A 7 -6.57 -10.00 18.24
N SER A 8 -6.09 -8.76 18.27
CA SER A 8 -5.69 -8.03 17.07
C SER A 8 -4.68 -8.90 16.33
N ALA A 9 -5.12 -9.55 15.26
CA ALA A 9 -4.35 -10.61 14.60
C ALA A 9 -3.16 -10.09 13.77
N VAL A 10 -2.86 -8.79 13.84
CA VAL A 10 -1.50 -8.29 13.64
C VAL A 10 -0.88 -8.13 15.03
N SER A 11 0.21 -8.85 15.30
CA SER A 11 0.91 -8.75 16.59
C SER A 11 1.18 -7.28 16.88
N LYS A 12 0.61 -6.75 17.98
CA LYS A 12 0.84 -5.36 18.40
C LYS A 12 2.34 -5.05 18.47
N LYS A 13 3.16 -6.05 18.82
CA LYS A 13 4.63 -5.97 18.83
C LYS A 13 5.19 -5.64 17.45
N PHE A 14 4.67 -6.25 16.39
CA PHE A 14 5.10 -5.97 15.01
C PHE A 14 4.73 -4.54 14.60
N LEU A 15 3.51 -4.09 14.91
CA LEU A 15 3.06 -2.72 14.64
C LEU A 15 3.92 -1.68 15.37
N ILE A 16 4.19 -1.92 16.65
CA ILE A 16 5.05 -1.05 17.45
C ILE A 16 6.47 -1.05 16.85
N ALA A 17 7.05 -2.23 16.57
CA ALA A 17 8.39 -2.33 16.01
C ALA A 17 8.54 -1.56 14.69
N ILE A 18 7.62 -1.73 13.74
CA ILE A 18 7.73 -1.08 12.43
C ILE A 18 7.55 0.45 12.52
N ASN A 19 6.62 0.92 13.35
CA ASN A 19 6.43 2.36 13.57
C ASN A 19 7.60 2.97 14.34
N SER A 20 8.18 2.26 15.30
CA SER A 20 9.40 2.69 16.00
C SER A 20 10.59 2.82 15.05
N ILE A 21 10.77 1.88 14.12
CA ILE A 21 11.83 1.97 13.10
C ILE A 21 11.63 3.22 12.24
N VAL A 22 10.41 3.47 11.73
CA VAL A 22 10.14 4.67 10.93
C VAL A 22 10.34 5.95 11.73
N LEU A 23 9.90 5.98 12.99
CA LEU A 23 10.10 7.13 13.86
C LEU A 23 11.59 7.42 14.09
N VAL A 24 12.42 6.39 14.30
CA VAL A 24 13.87 6.55 14.44
C VAL A 24 14.49 7.06 13.14
N VAL A 25 14.11 6.51 11.98
CA VAL A 25 14.60 6.97 10.67
C VAL A 25 14.20 8.43 10.40
N SER A 26 12.94 8.80 10.65
CA SER A 26 12.44 10.17 10.53
C SER A 26 13.15 11.12 11.50
N ALA A 27 13.30 10.74 12.76
CA ALA A 27 14.02 11.55 13.75
C ALA A 27 15.48 11.77 13.34
N SER A 28 16.13 10.75 12.78
CA SER A 28 17.49 10.86 12.27
C SER A 28 17.56 11.82 11.08
N ALA A 29 16.62 11.73 10.14
CA ALA A 29 16.53 12.66 9.01
C ALA A 29 16.30 14.12 9.47
N ILE A 30 15.44 14.34 10.47
CA ILE A 30 15.20 15.66 11.07
C ILE A 30 16.50 16.20 11.72
N VAL A 31 17.18 15.40 12.54
CA VAL A 31 18.42 15.80 13.20
C VAL A 31 19.50 16.14 12.18
N PHE A 32 19.71 15.31 11.16
CA PHE A 32 20.67 15.58 10.10
C PHE A 32 20.32 16.82 9.28
N SER A 33 19.03 17.09 9.07
CA SER A 33 18.56 18.30 8.40
C SER A 33 18.90 19.56 9.20
N TYR A 34 18.54 19.62 10.49
CA TYR A 34 18.88 20.76 11.35
C TYR A 34 20.38 20.91 11.64
N ALA A 35 21.15 19.83 11.54
CA ALA A 35 22.61 19.87 11.63
C ALA A 35 23.28 20.37 10.34
N HIS A 36 22.51 20.71 9.30
CA HIS A 36 23.00 21.09 7.97
C HIS A 36 23.92 20.02 7.34
N LEU A 37 23.73 18.76 7.73
CA LEU A 37 24.46 17.61 7.15
C LEU A 37 23.81 17.13 5.86
N PHE A 38 22.53 17.45 5.67
CA PHE A 38 21.87 17.39 4.38
C PHE A 38 21.77 18.80 3.78
N PRO A 39 21.79 18.93 2.45
CA PRO A 39 21.79 20.21 1.74
C PRO A 39 20.42 20.90 1.72
N PHE A 40 19.65 20.81 2.81
CA PHE A 40 18.42 21.58 2.99
C PHE A 40 18.81 23.02 3.39
N TYR A 41 19.13 23.86 2.40
CA TYR A 41 19.42 25.27 2.65
C TYR A 41 18.12 26.01 3.02
N ASP A 42 18.10 26.65 4.20
CA ASP A 42 17.04 27.50 4.78
C ASP A 42 15.63 26.91 4.90
N PRO A 43 15.27 26.34 6.06
CA PRO A 43 14.41 25.16 6.21
C PRO A 43 13.08 25.30 5.44
N PRO A 44 13.04 24.91 4.16
CA PRO A 44 11.77 24.68 3.54
C PRO A 44 11.28 23.31 4.05
N GLY A 45 9.97 23.17 4.27
CA GLY A 45 9.39 21.84 4.42
C GLY A 45 9.82 20.91 3.27
N LEU A 46 9.72 19.60 3.50
CA LEU A 46 9.75 18.59 2.46
C LEU A 46 8.58 18.78 1.48
N TYR A 47 7.40 19.15 1.98
CA TYR A 47 6.18 19.21 1.17
C TYR A 47 5.66 20.64 1.01
N ARG A 48 5.44 21.08 -0.23
CA ARG A 48 4.86 22.42 -0.51
C ARG A 48 3.42 22.59 -0.04
N LEU A 49 2.70 21.47 0.02
CA LEU A 49 1.29 21.44 0.39
C LEU A 49 1.07 21.52 1.90
N LEU A 50 2.13 21.30 2.69
CA LEU A 50 2.06 21.27 4.14
C LEU A 50 2.75 22.51 4.71
N PRO A 51 2.17 23.14 5.75
CA PRO A 51 2.78 24.31 6.37
C PRO A 51 3.90 23.89 7.32
N GLY A 52 5.06 24.55 7.18
CA GLY A 52 6.15 24.54 8.15
C GLY A 52 7.46 23.96 7.59
N ASP A 53 8.24 23.36 8.47
CA ASP A 53 9.53 22.73 8.19
C ASP A 53 9.45 21.19 8.18
N ILE A 54 10.60 20.53 8.00
CA ILE A 54 10.71 19.07 7.97
C ILE A 54 10.11 18.38 9.20
N LEU A 55 10.22 18.96 10.40
CA LEU A 55 9.65 18.39 11.62
C LEU A 55 8.12 18.43 11.53
N THR A 56 7.56 19.59 11.20
CA THR A 56 6.11 19.74 11.07
C THR A 56 5.54 18.87 9.95
N ASP A 57 6.28 18.64 8.88
CA ASP A 57 5.89 17.76 7.78
C ASP A 57 5.73 16.30 8.21
N PHE A 58 6.68 15.78 8.99
CA PHE A 58 6.54 14.43 9.54
C PHE A 58 5.34 14.33 10.49
N ILE A 59 5.08 15.37 11.30
CA ILE A 59 3.89 15.43 12.14
C ILE A 59 2.63 15.37 11.26
N TRP A 60 2.58 16.17 10.19
CA TRP A 60 1.47 16.18 9.24
C TRP A 60 1.25 14.84 8.55
N VAL A 61 2.31 14.12 8.16
CA VAL A 61 2.21 12.76 7.61
C VAL A 61 1.48 11.82 8.57
N TYR A 62 1.80 11.86 9.87
CA TYR A 62 1.10 11.06 10.87
C TYR A 62 -0.34 11.51 11.08
N VAL A 63 -0.60 12.82 11.11
CA VAL A 63 -1.96 13.38 11.20
C VAL A 63 -2.80 12.92 10.00
N LEU A 64 -2.29 13.03 8.77
CA LEU A 64 -2.95 12.56 7.55
C LEU A 64 -3.19 11.05 7.57
N THR A 65 -2.24 10.28 8.12
CA THR A 65 -2.40 8.83 8.30
C THR A 65 -3.55 8.51 9.25
N LEU A 66 -3.69 9.23 10.36
CA LEU A 66 -4.82 9.07 11.28
C LEU A 66 -6.14 9.49 10.63
N ILE A 67 -6.16 10.56 9.85
CA ILE A 67 -7.33 10.97 9.06
C ILE A 67 -7.73 9.86 8.08
N CYS A 68 -6.77 9.29 7.34
CA CYS A 68 -7.02 8.15 6.47
C CYS A 68 -7.55 6.93 7.25
N GLY A 69 -7.02 6.66 8.46
CA GLY A 69 -7.53 5.63 9.35
C GLY A 69 -9.00 5.86 9.76
N ALA A 70 -9.35 7.10 10.10
CA ALA A 70 -10.72 7.48 10.41
C ALA A 70 -11.65 7.37 9.19
N LEU A 71 -11.18 7.75 8.00
CA LEU A 71 -11.90 7.56 6.74
C LEU A 71 -12.10 6.07 6.44
N ALA A 72 -11.08 5.23 6.57
CA ALA A 72 -11.20 3.78 6.42
C ALA A 72 -12.22 3.20 7.41
N TYR A 73 -12.24 3.68 8.65
CA TYR A 73 -13.17 3.25 9.68
C TYR A 73 -14.63 3.49 9.30
N VAL A 74 -14.96 4.63 8.67
CA VAL A 74 -16.34 5.03 8.35
C VAL A 74 -16.75 4.69 6.91
N ALA A 75 -15.89 4.96 5.94
CA ALA A 75 -16.22 4.96 4.52
C ALA A 75 -16.07 3.58 3.85
N ALA A 76 -15.44 2.59 4.49
CA ALA A 76 -15.15 1.29 3.87
C ALA A 76 -16.38 0.62 3.21
N PRO A 77 -17.57 0.51 3.85
CA PRO A 77 -18.72 -0.15 3.22
C PRO A 77 -19.23 0.58 1.99
N PHE A 78 -19.16 1.92 1.99
CA PHE A 78 -19.55 2.74 0.85
C PHE A 78 -18.58 2.53 -0.32
N LEU A 79 -17.27 2.62 -0.05
CA LEU A 79 -16.24 2.36 -1.05
C LEU A 79 -16.34 0.93 -1.61
N SER A 80 -16.52 -0.10 -0.78
CA SER A 80 -16.71 -1.47 -1.25
C SER A 80 -17.91 -1.64 -2.17
N THR A 81 -19.00 -0.93 -1.90
CA THR A 81 -20.18 -0.94 -2.78
C THR A 81 -19.85 -0.30 -4.13
N ILE A 82 -19.09 0.80 -4.15
CA ILE A 82 -18.62 1.42 -5.40
C ILE A 82 -17.75 0.46 -6.17
N PHE A 83 -16.78 -0.19 -5.52
CA PHE A 83 -15.89 -1.16 -6.17
C PHE A 83 -16.64 -2.35 -6.74
N TRP A 84 -17.59 -2.91 -6.00
CA TRP A 84 -18.45 -3.98 -6.53
C TRP A 84 -19.26 -3.53 -7.75
N LYS A 85 -19.89 -2.36 -7.71
CA LYS A 85 -20.63 -1.81 -8.86
C LYS A 85 -19.70 -1.51 -10.05
N GLY A 86 -18.51 -0.98 -9.77
CA GLY A 86 -17.47 -0.72 -10.76
C GLY A 86 -17.04 -2.01 -11.46
N HIS A 87 -16.82 -3.08 -10.70
CA HIS A 87 -16.51 -4.40 -11.27
C HIS A 87 -17.63 -4.86 -12.20
N ARG A 88 -18.88 -4.81 -11.73
CA ARG A 88 -20.05 -5.17 -12.54
C ARG A 88 -20.16 -4.38 -13.84
N LEU A 89 -19.83 -3.09 -13.80
CA LEU A 89 -19.78 -2.24 -14.98
C LEU A 89 -18.65 -2.66 -15.94
N LEU A 90 -17.44 -2.88 -15.43
CA LEU A 90 -16.28 -3.28 -16.22
C LEU A 90 -16.43 -4.65 -16.87
N THR A 91 -17.12 -5.59 -16.21
CA THR A 91 -17.38 -6.93 -16.76
C THR A 91 -18.66 -7.01 -17.59
N ALA A 92 -19.30 -5.87 -17.91
CA ALA A 92 -20.54 -5.77 -18.66
C ALA A 92 -21.68 -6.68 -18.15
N GLY A 93 -21.68 -6.99 -16.85
CA GLY A 93 -22.68 -7.87 -16.23
C GLY A 93 -22.60 -9.37 -16.58
N HIS A 94 -21.55 -9.86 -17.25
CA HIS A 94 -21.38 -11.29 -17.59
C HIS A 94 -21.07 -12.23 -16.41
N TYR A 95 -21.32 -11.75 -15.19
CA TYR A 95 -21.03 -12.46 -13.96
C TYR A 95 -22.24 -12.39 -13.04
N ASN A 96 -22.53 -13.53 -12.42
CA ASN A 96 -23.45 -13.63 -11.30
C ASN A 96 -22.69 -13.33 -10.01
N TYR A 97 -23.32 -12.61 -9.08
CA TYR A 97 -22.68 -12.16 -7.84
C TYR A 97 -23.33 -12.80 -6.63
N HIS A 98 -22.50 -13.32 -5.73
CA HIS A 98 -22.95 -14.04 -4.55
C HIS A 98 -22.14 -13.63 -3.31
N ILE A 99 -22.71 -13.86 -2.14
CA ILE A 99 -22.02 -13.75 -0.86
C ILE A 99 -21.72 -15.16 -0.36
N GLN A 100 -20.45 -15.51 -0.30
CA GLN A 100 -19.98 -16.79 0.22
C GLN A 100 -20.07 -16.80 1.75
N LEU A 101 -20.75 -17.80 2.30
CA LEU A 101 -20.74 -18.06 3.74
C LEU A 101 -19.46 -18.81 4.09
N PHE A 102 -18.55 -18.12 4.80
CA PHE A 102 -17.32 -18.75 5.30
C PHE A 102 -17.62 -19.61 6.54
N ASP A 103 -17.06 -20.82 6.58
CA ASP A 103 -16.93 -21.55 7.83
C ASP A 103 -15.98 -20.79 8.77
N ALA A 104 -16.35 -20.68 10.04
CA ALA A 104 -15.53 -20.03 11.08
C ALA A 104 -14.14 -20.68 11.23
N ARG A 105 -13.96 -21.90 10.70
CA ARG A 105 -12.69 -22.66 10.68
C ARG A 105 -11.76 -22.30 9.51
N ALA A 106 -12.22 -21.56 8.51
CA ALA A 106 -11.38 -21.18 7.37
C ALA A 106 -10.16 -20.36 7.85
N THR A 107 -8.97 -20.84 7.52
CA THR A 107 -7.68 -20.32 8.01
C THR A 107 -7.52 -18.84 7.67
N ARG A 108 -7.42 -17.99 8.70
CA ARG A 108 -7.03 -16.58 8.54
C ARG A 108 -5.63 -16.54 7.92
N ARG A 109 -5.52 -16.12 6.66
CA ARG A 109 -4.24 -15.71 6.06
C ARG A 109 -3.52 -14.74 7.01
N SER A 110 -2.19 -14.84 7.06
CA SER A 110 -1.37 -13.97 7.91
C SER A 110 -1.64 -12.50 7.57
N LYS A 111 -2.20 -11.73 8.50
CA LYS A 111 -2.64 -10.34 8.27
C LYS A 111 -1.51 -9.40 7.86
N VAL A 112 -0.26 -9.69 8.26
CA VAL A 112 0.93 -8.93 7.82
C VAL A 112 1.11 -8.94 6.30
N ARG A 113 0.72 -10.03 5.61
CA ARG A 113 0.79 -10.10 4.13
C ARG A 113 -0.08 -9.04 3.45
N ARG A 114 -1.13 -8.55 4.10
CA ARG A 114 -1.99 -7.48 3.57
C ARG A 114 -1.29 -6.13 3.49
N LEU A 115 -0.18 -5.94 4.21
CA LEU A 115 0.57 -4.68 4.24
C LEU A 115 1.60 -4.56 3.10
N PHE A 116 2.13 -5.69 2.62
CA PHE A 116 3.19 -5.69 1.60
C PHE A 116 2.70 -5.16 0.25
N LEU A 117 1.57 -5.67 -0.23
CA LEU A 117 1.08 -5.29 -1.55
C LEU A 117 0.78 -3.78 -1.66
N PRO A 118 0.05 -3.14 -0.71
CA PRO A 118 -0.11 -1.69 -0.71
C PRO A 118 1.22 -0.93 -0.66
N ALA A 119 2.23 -1.43 0.07
CA ALA A 119 3.54 -0.80 0.13
C ALA A 119 4.26 -0.79 -1.23
N PHE A 120 4.20 -1.91 -1.98
CA PHE A 120 4.76 -1.96 -3.33
C PHE A 120 3.97 -1.13 -4.34
N VAL A 121 2.63 -1.10 -4.23
CA VAL A 121 1.80 -0.18 -5.05
C VAL A 121 2.16 1.27 -4.75
N ALA A 122 2.35 1.62 -3.48
CA ALA A 122 2.76 2.96 -3.09
C ALA A 122 4.16 3.29 -3.64
N LEU A 123 5.12 2.36 -3.63
CA LEU A 123 6.43 2.60 -4.24
C LEU A 123 6.31 2.89 -5.74
N GLY A 124 5.55 2.06 -6.48
CA GLY A 124 5.32 2.26 -7.91
C GLY A 124 4.66 3.60 -8.24
N LEU A 125 3.65 4.00 -7.44
CA LEU A 125 3.01 5.30 -7.60
C LEU A 125 3.93 6.46 -7.23
N ALA A 126 4.73 6.33 -6.17
CA ALA A 126 5.68 7.36 -5.77
C ALA A 126 6.73 7.59 -6.85
N ALA A 127 7.27 6.51 -7.42
CA ALA A 127 8.20 6.59 -8.55
C ALA A 127 7.55 7.22 -9.79
N ALA A 128 6.32 6.83 -10.13
CA ALA A 128 5.60 7.43 -11.26
C ALA A 128 5.35 8.94 -11.07
N ILE A 129 4.96 9.36 -9.86
CA ILE A 129 4.75 10.77 -9.51
C ILE A 129 6.06 11.55 -9.55
N ALA A 130 7.13 11.00 -8.96
CA ALA A 130 8.45 11.62 -8.93
C ALA A 130 9.02 11.86 -10.34
N ASN A 131 8.79 10.93 -11.26
CA ASN A 131 9.23 11.05 -12.66
C ASN A 131 8.50 12.15 -13.44
N ILE A 132 7.34 12.63 -12.99
CA ILE A 132 6.61 13.74 -13.62
C ILE A 132 7.00 15.03 -12.90
N ARG A 133 8.05 15.71 -13.38
CA ARG A 133 8.64 16.91 -12.74
C ARG A 133 7.61 17.95 -12.31
N GLN A 134 6.57 18.21 -13.11
CA GLN A 134 5.51 19.18 -12.78
C GLN A 134 4.70 18.76 -11.55
N VAL A 135 4.37 17.47 -11.42
CA VAL A 135 3.60 16.94 -10.29
C VAL A 135 4.51 16.80 -9.07
N ALA A 136 5.75 16.33 -9.25
CA ALA A 136 6.74 16.28 -8.18
C ALA A 136 6.99 17.67 -7.58
N ASN A 137 7.19 18.70 -8.41
CA ASN A 137 7.35 20.08 -7.97
C ASN A 137 6.10 20.66 -7.28
N LEU A 138 4.90 20.13 -7.53
CA LEU A 138 3.69 20.59 -6.84
C LEU A 138 3.63 20.07 -5.41
N ILE A 139 4.12 18.85 -5.20
CA ILE A 139 4.01 18.12 -3.93
C ILE A 139 5.23 18.38 -3.05
N PHE A 140 6.41 18.41 -3.64
CA PHE A 140 7.69 18.37 -2.96
C PHE A 140 8.54 19.60 -3.29
N VAL A 141 9.32 20.07 -2.32
CA VAL A 141 10.23 21.20 -2.51
C VAL A 141 11.51 20.71 -3.15
N ASN A 142 11.54 20.67 -4.48
CA ASN A 142 12.73 20.28 -5.25
C ASN A 142 13.86 21.34 -5.17
N GLU A 143 13.57 22.60 -4.84
CA GLU A 143 14.59 23.64 -4.65
C GLU A 143 15.55 23.31 -3.49
N SER A 144 15.07 22.58 -2.48
CA SER A 144 15.90 22.11 -1.36
C SER A 144 17.01 21.16 -1.79
N PHE A 145 16.95 20.67 -3.03
CA PHE A 145 17.91 19.75 -3.63
C PHE A 145 18.61 20.37 -4.83
N ALA A 146 18.23 21.57 -5.26
CA ALA A 146 18.80 22.24 -6.43
C ALA A 146 20.27 22.68 -6.25
N ASN A 147 20.74 22.75 -4.99
CA ASN A 147 22.13 23.04 -4.64
C ASN A 147 22.92 21.77 -4.26
N LEU A 148 22.34 20.58 -4.40
CA LEU A 148 23.18 19.38 -4.48
C LEU A 148 24.04 19.57 -5.71
N ASP A 149 25.36 19.59 -5.49
CA ASP A 149 26.36 19.62 -6.54
C ASP A 149 25.96 18.60 -7.65
N GLU A 150 26.23 18.93 -8.92
CA GLU A 150 25.94 18.05 -10.08
C GLU A 150 26.50 16.63 -9.89
N SER A 151 27.39 16.49 -8.91
CA SER A 151 27.95 15.27 -8.36
C SER A 151 27.01 14.41 -7.51
N ALA A 152 25.66 14.48 -7.54
CA ALA A 152 24.80 13.50 -6.83
C ALA A 152 23.36 13.28 -7.39
N PRO A 153 23.15 13.06 -8.70
CA PRO A 153 21.83 12.87 -9.31
C PRO A 153 21.02 11.70 -8.72
N ALA A 154 21.66 10.68 -8.16
CA ALA A 154 20.95 9.58 -7.50
C ALA A 154 20.16 10.03 -6.25
N LEU A 155 20.66 11.05 -5.54
CA LEU A 155 19.96 11.66 -4.41
C LEU A 155 18.78 12.52 -4.89
N GLU A 156 18.95 13.23 -6.01
CA GLU A 156 17.90 14.04 -6.64
C GLU A 156 16.68 13.18 -7.03
N VAL A 157 16.90 11.93 -7.47
CA VAL A 157 15.79 11.03 -7.84
C VAL A 157 15.29 10.22 -6.66
N GLY A 158 16.19 9.63 -5.85
CA GLY A 158 15.82 8.68 -4.80
C GLY A 158 15.11 9.33 -3.61
N VAL A 159 15.53 10.54 -3.22
CA VAL A 159 15.00 11.21 -2.03
C VAL A 159 13.54 11.66 -2.23
N PRO A 160 13.14 12.30 -3.34
CA PRO A 160 11.74 12.62 -3.60
C PRO A 160 10.86 11.37 -3.63
N ILE A 161 11.31 10.26 -4.23
CA ILE A 161 10.55 9.00 -4.24
C ILE A 161 10.27 8.53 -2.81
N LEU A 162 11.26 8.57 -1.93
CA LEU A 162 11.10 8.15 -0.53
C LEU A 162 10.08 9.02 0.22
N PHE A 163 10.14 10.34 0.08
CA PHE A 163 9.24 11.24 0.77
C PHE A 163 7.83 11.23 0.19
N ILE A 164 7.69 11.17 -1.13
CA ILE A 164 6.39 10.98 -1.78
C ILE A 164 5.79 9.65 -1.34
N LEU A 165 6.59 8.57 -1.28
CA LEU A 165 6.15 7.26 -0.80
C LEU A 165 5.54 7.33 0.60
N ILE A 166 6.25 7.93 1.55
CA ILE A 166 5.78 8.05 2.95
C ILE A 166 4.45 8.80 3.00
N LEU A 167 4.31 9.88 2.23
CA LEU A 167 3.08 10.67 2.16
C LEU A 167 1.92 9.86 1.54
N ILE A 168 2.13 9.22 0.38
CA ILE A 168 1.05 8.55 -0.35
C ILE A 168 0.67 7.19 0.21
N ALA A 169 1.54 6.54 1.00
CA ALA A 169 1.31 5.20 1.53
C ALA A 169 -0.01 5.07 2.32
N SER A 170 -0.35 6.09 3.11
CA SER A 170 -1.63 6.13 3.85
C SER A 170 -2.83 6.24 2.91
N PHE A 171 -2.76 7.09 1.88
CA PHE A 171 -3.80 7.26 0.87
C PHE A 171 -4.00 6.02 0.00
N VAL A 172 -2.92 5.37 -0.42
CA VAL A 172 -2.99 4.09 -1.16
C VAL A 172 -3.75 3.04 -0.35
N THR A 173 -3.63 3.04 0.97
CA THR A 173 -4.38 2.11 1.82
C THR A 173 -5.90 2.28 1.71
N LEU A 174 -6.39 3.50 1.44
CA LEU A 174 -7.83 3.75 1.21
C LEU A 174 -8.34 3.04 -0.04
N LEU A 175 -7.48 2.74 -1.01
CA LEU A 175 -7.81 1.91 -2.17
C LEU A 175 -7.96 0.44 -1.79
N PHE A 176 -7.17 -0.04 -0.84
CA PHE A 176 -7.16 -1.45 -0.43
C PHE A 176 -8.23 -1.80 0.60
N VAL A 177 -8.60 -0.86 1.47
CA VAL A 177 -9.67 -1.03 2.45
C VAL A 177 -10.97 -1.60 1.86
N PRO A 178 -11.52 -1.06 0.75
CA PRO A 178 -12.72 -1.64 0.16
C PRO A 178 -12.51 -3.03 -0.41
N LEU A 179 -11.30 -3.33 -0.91
CA LEU A 179 -10.95 -4.65 -1.48
C LEU A 179 -10.85 -5.71 -0.38
N TRP A 180 -10.19 -5.38 0.73
CA TRP A 180 -10.13 -6.24 1.91
C TRP A 180 -11.52 -6.51 2.45
N LEU A 181 -12.40 -5.51 2.49
CA LEU A 181 -13.75 -5.70 3.00
C LEU A 181 -14.61 -6.59 2.08
N LEU A 182 -14.42 -6.50 0.75
CA LEU A 182 -15.06 -7.41 -0.21
C LEU A 182 -14.55 -8.85 -0.02
N GLU A 183 -13.24 -9.05 0.17
CA GLU A 183 -12.64 -10.36 0.48
C GLU A 183 -13.17 -10.91 1.82
N ASP A 184 -13.16 -10.10 2.87
CA ASP A 184 -13.57 -10.48 4.23
C ASP A 184 -15.09 -10.74 4.35
N THR A 185 -15.88 -10.13 3.47
CA THR A 185 -17.33 -10.38 3.37
C THR A 185 -17.65 -11.60 2.49
N GLY A 186 -16.71 -12.02 1.64
CA GLY A 186 -16.89 -13.18 0.76
C GLY A 186 -17.68 -12.85 -0.49
N VAL A 187 -17.53 -11.63 -1.01
CA VAL A 187 -18.19 -11.26 -2.26
C VAL A 187 -17.47 -11.93 -3.42
N ILE A 188 -18.16 -12.87 -4.06
CA ILE A 188 -17.67 -13.64 -5.20
C ILE A 188 -18.46 -13.31 -6.46
N CYS A 189 -17.81 -13.50 -7.59
CA CYS A 189 -18.41 -13.47 -8.91
C CYS A 189 -18.20 -14.81 -9.62
N GLU A 190 -19.25 -15.30 -10.26
CA GLU A 190 -19.26 -16.50 -11.08
C GLU A 190 -19.50 -16.10 -12.53
N ARG A 191 -18.61 -16.51 -13.44
CA ARG A 191 -18.77 -16.23 -14.86
C ARG A 191 -19.98 -16.99 -15.42
N GLU A 192 -20.82 -16.31 -16.21
CA GLU A 192 -21.91 -16.96 -16.93
C GLU A 192 -21.38 -17.98 -17.95
N THR A 193 -21.76 -19.25 -17.79
CA THR A 193 -21.34 -20.37 -18.65
C THR A 193 -22.45 -20.93 -19.52
N VAL A 194 -23.67 -20.38 -19.45
CA VAL A 194 -24.85 -20.89 -20.15
C VAL A 194 -24.57 -21.04 -21.65
N GLY A 195 -24.64 -22.28 -22.16
CA GLY A 195 -24.44 -22.60 -23.57
C GLY A 195 -22.98 -22.68 -24.04
N ARG A 196 -21.98 -22.66 -23.14
CA ARG A 196 -20.56 -22.76 -23.50
C ARG A 196 -19.89 -23.93 -22.79
N ARG A 197 -18.99 -24.65 -23.48
CA ARG A 197 -18.13 -25.70 -22.89
C ARG A 197 -16.94 -25.08 -22.16
N VAL A 198 -17.22 -24.26 -21.15
CA VAL A 198 -16.19 -23.59 -20.33
C VAL A 198 -16.48 -23.90 -18.88
N THR A 199 -15.43 -24.18 -18.10
CA THR A 199 -15.53 -24.39 -16.66
C THR A 199 -16.01 -23.10 -15.97
N ALA A 200 -16.87 -23.23 -14.96
CA ALA A 200 -17.26 -22.11 -14.14
C ALA A 200 -16.00 -21.51 -13.47
N ASP A 201 -15.81 -20.21 -13.66
CA ASP A 201 -14.75 -19.46 -13.03
C ASP A 201 -15.37 -18.67 -11.88
N ILE A 202 -14.99 -19.02 -10.65
CA ILE A 202 -15.48 -18.41 -9.42
C ILE A 202 -14.30 -17.68 -8.79
N GLU A 203 -14.39 -16.35 -8.76
CA GLU A 203 -13.35 -15.50 -8.18
C GLU A 203 -13.96 -14.54 -7.15
N GLY A 204 -13.19 -14.16 -6.13
CA GLY A 204 -13.57 -13.08 -5.24
C GLY A 204 -13.46 -11.73 -5.95
N VAL A 205 -14.48 -10.87 -5.87
CA VAL A 205 -14.46 -9.54 -6.50
C VAL A 205 -13.28 -8.70 -5.96
N GLY A 206 -12.99 -8.80 -4.66
CA GLY A 206 -11.80 -8.18 -4.08
C GLY A 206 -10.49 -8.76 -4.61
N ASN A 207 -10.44 -10.07 -4.88
CA ASN A 207 -9.26 -10.75 -5.43
C ASN A 207 -8.95 -10.31 -6.85
N TRP A 208 -9.97 -10.06 -7.67
CA TRP A 208 -9.80 -9.54 -9.03
C TRP A 208 -9.04 -8.21 -9.04
N TYR A 209 -9.47 -7.23 -8.23
CA TYR A 209 -8.77 -5.95 -8.08
C TYR A 209 -7.37 -6.12 -7.49
N VAL A 210 -7.22 -6.99 -6.50
CA VAL A 210 -5.92 -7.30 -5.91
C VAL A 210 -4.97 -7.92 -6.93
N ALA A 211 -5.46 -8.74 -7.88
CA ALA A 211 -4.66 -9.30 -8.96
C ALA A 211 -4.15 -8.21 -9.91
N LEU A 212 -5.00 -7.26 -10.30
CA LEU A 212 -4.60 -6.09 -11.09
C LEU A 212 -3.52 -5.26 -10.38
N LEU A 213 -3.73 -4.98 -9.10
CA LEU A 213 -2.77 -4.21 -8.29
C LEU A 213 -1.45 -4.96 -8.08
N LYS A 214 -1.47 -6.29 -7.99
CA LYS A 214 -0.25 -7.12 -7.98
C LYS A 214 0.52 -7.01 -9.28
N GLY A 215 -0.17 -7.07 -10.42
CA GLY A 215 0.45 -6.88 -11.74
C GLY A 215 1.09 -5.50 -11.86
N PHE A 216 0.36 -4.45 -11.47
CA PHE A 216 0.89 -3.09 -11.41
C PHE A 216 2.11 -2.98 -10.49
N ALA A 217 2.02 -3.45 -9.25
CA ALA A 217 3.10 -3.40 -8.27
C ALA A 217 4.36 -4.14 -8.76
N GLY A 218 4.19 -5.33 -9.35
CA GLY A 218 5.30 -6.13 -9.87
C GLY A 218 6.06 -5.40 -10.98
N ILE A 219 5.33 -4.92 -12.00
CA ILE A 219 5.94 -4.21 -13.14
C ILE A 219 6.60 -2.91 -12.69
N THR A 220 5.88 -2.07 -11.94
CA THR A 220 6.37 -0.74 -11.55
C THR A 220 7.53 -0.81 -10.57
N THR A 221 7.54 -1.77 -9.64
CA THR A 221 8.67 -1.95 -8.70
C THR A 221 9.94 -2.35 -9.45
N VAL A 222 9.86 -3.28 -10.41
CA VAL A 222 11.02 -3.68 -11.22
C VAL A 222 11.55 -2.50 -12.01
N ILE A 223 10.68 -1.74 -12.69
CA ILE A 223 11.09 -0.54 -13.44
C ILE A 223 11.75 0.47 -12.51
N THR A 224 11.17 0.72 -11.33
CA THR A 224 11.70 1.67 -10.35
C THR A 224 13.11 1.28 -9.90
N TYR A 225 13.33 0.00 -9.58
CA TYR A 225 14.65 -0.48 -9.18
C TYR A 225 15.67 -0.41 -10.32
N LEU A 226 15.28 -0.72 -11.56
CA LEU A 226 16.16 -0.60 -12.71
C LEU A 226 16.56 0.85 -12.99
N LEU A 227 15.61 1.79 -12.92
CA LEU A 227 15.90 3.22 -13.10
C LEU A 227 16.86 3.73 -12.03
N ILE A 228 16.61 3.41 -10.76
CA ILE A 228 17.45 3.86 -9.65
C ILE A 228 18.84 3.23 -9.73
N ALA A 229 18.93 1.95 -10.09
CA ALA A 229 20.22 1.29 -10.34
C ALA A 229 20.97 1.98 -11.50
N ALA A 230 20.30 2.27 -12.61
CA ALA A 230 20.90 2.97 -13.75
C ALA A 230 21.41 4.37 -13.38
N SER A 231 20.59 5.19 -12.70
CA SER A 231 20.99 6.53 -12.23
C SER A 231 22.14 6.47 -11.24
N THR A 232 22.17 5.44 -10.38
CA THR A 232 23.28 5.22 -9.44
C THR A 232 24.57 4.85 -10.17
N ILE A 233 24.49 3.96 -11.17
CA ILE A 233 25.65 3.56 -11.97
C ILE A 233 26.19 4.73 -12.80
N GLU A 234 25.31 5.49 -13.46
CA GLU A 234 25.68 6.69 -14.21
C GLU A 234 26.42 7.68 -13.30
N TRP A 235 25.88 7.91 -12.10
CA TRP A 235 26.51 8.76 -11.11
C TRP A 235 27.90 8.26 -10.68
N TYR A 236 28.05 6.95 -10.46
CA TYR A 236 29.34 6.35 -10.10
C TYR A 236 30.42 6.62 -11.16
N TYR A 237 30.06 6.62 -12.44
CA TYR A 237 31.00 6.92 -13.52
C TYR A 237 31.35 8.41 -13.63
N THR A 238 30.48 9.33 -13.17
CA THR A 238 30.75 10.77 -13.23
C THR A 238 31.60 11.25 -12.05
N VAL A 239 31.46 10.64 -10.86
CA VAL A 239 32.28 11.00 -9.70
C VAL A 239 33.64 10.32 -9.78
N ASN A 240 34.61 11.05 -10.33
CA ASN A 240 35.99 10.60 -10.53
C ASN A 240 36.81 10.59 -9.23
N VAL A 241 36.27 10.05 -8.13
CA VAL A 241 36.91 10.02 -6.81
C VAL A 241 36.83 8.63 -6.19
N PRO A 242 37.93 7.86 -6.17
CA PRO A 242 37.96 6.51 -5.62
C PRO A 242 38.22 6.56 -4.11
N ASN A 243 37.26 7.07 -3.33
CA ASN A 243 37.32 6.99 -1.86
C ASN A 243 36.15 6.13 -1.33
N LEU A 244 36.40 5.43 -0.21
CA LEU A 244 35.41 4.55 0.43
C LEU A 244 34.13 5.31 0.84
N PHE A 245 34.27 6.60 1.13
CA PHE A 245 33.17 7.46 1.52
C PHE A 245 32.17 7.65 0.37
N THR A 246 32.62 7.95 -0.84
CA THR A 246 31.80 8.04 -2.06
C THR A 246 31.04 6.74 -2.31
N LEU A 247 31.68 5.59 -2.10
CA LEU A 247 31.02 4.28 -2.24
C LEU A 247 29.90 4.08 -1.21
N ILE A 248 30.11 4.50 0.04
CA ILE A 248 29.06 4.41 1.07
C ILE A 248 27.89 5.33 0.71
N VAL A 249 28.16 6.57 0.29
CA VAL A 249 27.12 7.52 -0.15
C VAL A 249 26.36 6.98 -1.38
N LEU A 250 27.01 6.24 -2.27
CA LEU A 250 26.41 5.55 -3.42
C LEU A 250 25.41 4.46 -3.03
N ILE A 251 25.75 3.67 -2.00
CA ILE A 251 24.96 2.52 -1.58
C ILE A 251 23.71 2.96 -0.81
N VAL A 252 23.78 4.08 -0.08
CA VAL A 252 22.69 4.54 0.80
C VAL A 252 21.36 4.73 0.05
N PRO A 253 21.26 5.44 -1.08
CA PRO A 253 20.01 5.60 -1.84
C PRO A 253 19.43 4.27 -2.32
N VAL A 254 20.28 3.35 -2.80
CA VAL A 254 19.85 2.04 -3.28
C VAL A 254 19.28 1.21 -2.12
N VAL A 255 19.98 1.17 -0.99
CA VAL A 255 19.52 0.46 0.21
C VAL A 255 18.24 1.09 0.76
N ALA A 256 18.15 2.43 0.77
CA ALA A 256 16.96 3.15 1.21
C ALA A 256 15.74 2.80 0.35
N ILE A 257 15.91 2.72 -0.98
CA ILE A 257 14.83 2.38 -1.91
C ILE A 257 14.42 0.91 -1.81
N ILE A 258 15.37 -0.02 -1.66
CA ILE A 258 15.06 -1.43 -1.43
C ILE A 258 14.32 -1.60 -0.08
N GLY A 259 14.70 -0.82 0.92
CA GLY A 259 14.04 -0.74 2.22
C GLY A 259 12.71 0.03 2.21
N ALA A 260 12.43 0.81 1.17
CA ALA A 260 11.34 1.77 1.14
C ALA A 260 9.94 1.14 1.33
N PRO A 261 9.62 -0.03 0.74
CA PRO A 261 8.35 -0.71 1.02
C PRO A 261 8.15 -1.00 2.52
N PHE A 262 9.21 -1.33 3.27
CA PHE A 262 9.10 -1.57 4.71
C PHE A 262 8.83 -0.27 5.49
N LEU A 263 9.37 0.86 5.03
CA LEU A 263 9.07 2.16 5.62
C LEU A 263 7.60 2.56 5.35
N ALA A 264 7.11 2.34 4.13
CA ALA A 264 5.72 2.58 3.75
C ALA A 264 4.72 1.75 4.58
N MET A 265 5.13 0.54 5.03
CA MET A 265 4.26 -0.29 5.86
C MET A 265 3.88 0.36 7.18
N ALA A 266 4.65 1.30 7.74
CA ALA A 266 4.28 1.97 9.00
C ALA A 266 2.98 2.77 8.88
N PRO A 267 2.84 3.80 8.00
CA PRO A 267 1.57 4.50 7.83
C PRO A 267 0.44 3.58 7.36
N ILE A 268 0.71 2.62 6.46
CA ILE A 268 -0.29 1.62 6.03
C ILE A 268 -0.83 0.83 7.24
N SER A 269 0.06 0.45 8.17
CA SER A 269 -0.30 -0.37 9.33
C SER A 269 -1.24 0.34 10.29
N VAL A 270 -1.14 1.66 10.42
CA VAL A 270 -2.04 2.48 11.24
C VAL A 270 -3.45 2.50 10.62
N VAL A 271 -3.55 2.75 9.31
CA VAL A 271 -4.84 2.72 8.60
C VAL A 271 -5.46 1.31 8.65
N HIS A 272 -4.65 0.27 8.45
CA HIS A 272 -5.09 -1.12 8.56
C HIS A 272 -5.56 -1.46 9.99
N PHE A 273 -4.93 -0.92 11.02
CA PHE A 273 -5.38 -1.10 12.41
C PHE A 273 -6.77 -0.49 12.64
N CYS A 274 -7.02 0.73 12.14
CA CYS A 274 -8.35 1.34 12.19
C CYS A 274 -9.39 0.52 11.41
N TYR A 275 -9.02 0.00 10.24
CA TYR A 275 -9.86 -0.91 9.47
C TYR A 275 -10.25 -2.16 10.27
N GLU A 276 -9.28 -2.82 10.91
CA GLU A 276 -9.49 -4.02 11.72
C GLU A 276 -10.45 -3.78 12.89
N ILE A 277 -10.32 -2.65 13.59
CA ILE A 277 -11.27 -2.27 14.66
C ILE A 277 -12.69 -2.13 14.09
N SER A 278 -12.82 -1.59 12.88
CA SER A 278 -14.10 -1.35 12.22
C SER A 278 -14.72 -2.59 11.55
N LEU A 279 -13.96 -3.67 11.40
CA LEU A 279 -14.24 -4.76 10.46
C LEU A 279 -15.61 -5.39 10.68
N ARG A 280 -15.96 -5.75 11.93
CA ARG A 280 -17.24 -6.39 12.26
C ARG A 280 -18.42 -5.52 11.82
N ARG A 281 -18.42 -4.26 12.25
CA ARG A 281 -19.47 -3.28 11.92
C ARG A 281 -19.56 -3.04 10.42
N ASN A 282 -18.41 -2.93 9.75
CA ASN A 282 -18.37 -2.63 8.33
C ASN A 282 -18.80 -3.82 7.48
N LYS A 283 -18.52 -5.06 7.92
CA LYS A 283 -19.02 -6.29 7.31
C LYS A 283 -20.54 -6.38 7.41
N GLU A 284 -21.11 -6.18 8.59
CA GLU A 284 -22.57 -6.17 8.79
C GLU A 284 -23.27 -5.13 7.91
N ARG A 285 -22.71 -3.92 7.83
CA ARG A 285 -23.24 -2.84 6.97
C ARG A 285 -23.14 -3.17 5.48
N LEU A 286 -22.03 -3.77 5.04
CA LEU A 286 -21.86 -4.14 3.64
C LEU A 286 -22.79 -5.30 3.26
N ASP A 287 -22.86 -6.33 4.10
CA ASP A 287 -23.75 -7.48 3.92
C ASP A 287 -25.22 -7.05 3.82
N ALA A 288 -25.69 -6.16 4.71
CA ALA A 288 -27.04 -5.60 4.62
C ALA A 288 -27.29 -4.84 3.31
N LYS A 289 -26.31 -4.04 2.84
CA LYS A 289 -26.41 -3.32 1.57
C LYS A 289 -26.45 -4.24 0.36
N LEU A 290 -25.61 -5.26 0.34
CA LEU A 290 -25.53 -6.22 -0.76
C LEU A 290 -26.75 -7.15 -0.78
N GLY A 291 -27.24 -7.58 0.38
CA GLY A 291 -28.50 -8.31 0.51
C GLY A 291 -29.68 -7.48 0.02
N GLY A 292 -29.74 -6.18 0.36
CA GLY A 292 -30.73 -5.26 -0.18
C GLY A 292 -30.62 -5.03 -1.69
N ALA A 293 -29.46 -5.29 -2.29
CA ALA A 293 -29.24 -5.25 -3.74
C ALA A 293 -29.55 -6.59 -4.44
N GLY A 294 -30.05 -7.60 -3.71
CA GLY A 294 -30.50 -8.88 -4.24
C GLY A 294 -29.41 -9.94 -4.40
N LEU A 295 -28.23 -9.78 -3.78
CA LEU A 295 -27.19 -10.81 -3.86
C LEU A 295 -27.58 -12.02 -3.01
N ALA A 296 -27.59 -13.19 -3.65
CA ALA A 296 -27.87 -14.45 -2.97
C ALA A 296 -26.69 -14.89 -2.09
N ARG A 297 -27.01 -15.55 -0.98
CA ARG A 297 -26.02 -16.18 -0.11
C ARG A 297 -25.84 -17.63 -0.52
N VAL A 298 -24.59 -18.03 -0.70
CA VAL A 298 -24.24 -19.38 -1.16
C VAL A 298 -23.26 -20.00 -0.16
N ALA A 299 -23.58 -21.20 0.32
CA ALA A 299 -22.65 -22.03 1.06
C ALA A 299 -21.88 -22.88 0.04
N ILE A 300 -20.56 -22.71 -0.02
CA ILE A 300 -19.68 -23.56 -0.83
C ILE A 300 -19.07 -24.57 0.12
N ASP A 301 -19.54 -25.81 0.05
CA ASP A 301 -18.97 -26.90 0.84
C ASP A 301 -17.68 -27.40 0.18
N LEU A 302 -16.54 -26.98 0.75
CA LEU A 302 -15.21 -27.39 0.29
C LEU A 302 -14.75 -28.72 0.92
N SER A 303 -15.52 -29.30 1.85
CA SER A 303 -15.10 -30.52 2.57
C SER A 303 -15.15 -31.78 1.69
N GLN A 304 -15.94 -31.76 0.61
CA GLN A 304 -16.10 -32.91 -0.29
C GLN A 304 -14.98 -33.04 -1.33
N THR A 305 -14.05 -32.08 -1.45
CA THR A 305 -12.97 -32.12 -2.46
C THR A 305 -11.65 -32.72 -1.95
N SER A 306 -11.53 -33.03 -0.65
CA SER A 306 -10.33 -33.68 -0.10
C SER A 306 -10.38 -35.22 -0.11
N GLU A 307 -11.51 -35.82 -0.48
CA GLU A 307 -11.63 -37.27 -0.69
C GLU A 307 -11.47 -37.61 -2.18
N SER A 308 -10.28 -37.36 -2.73
CA SER A 308 -9.86 -38.14 -3.89
C SER A 308 -9.47 -39.52 -3.37
N PRO A 309 -10.20 -40.61 -3.69
CA PRO A 309 -9.75 -41.94 -3.33
C PRO A 309 -8.40 -42.18 -4.00
N GLU A 310 -7.44 -42.66 -3.22
CA GLU A 310 -6.21 -43.25 -3.75
C GLU A 310 -6.62 -44.37 -4.71
N MET A 311 -6.63 -44.07 -6.01
CA MET A 311 -6.69 -45.12 -7.03
C MET A 311 -5.30 -45.75 -7.09
N GLY A 312 -5.16 -46.86 -6.35
CA GLY A 312 -4.07 -47.81 -6.51
C GLY A 312 -4.15 -48.58 -7.82
#